data_AF-A0A920NH63-F1
#
_entry.id   AF-A0A920NH63-F1
#
_cell.length_a   1.000
_cell.length_b   1.000
_cell.length_c   1.000
_cell.angle_alpha   90.00
_cell.angle_beta   90.00
_cell.angle_gamma   90.00
#
_symmetry.space_group_name_H-M   'P 1'
#
loop_
_entity.id
_entity.type
_entity.pdbx_description
1 polymer ?
#
loop_
_entity_poly.entity_id
_entity_poly.type
_entity_poly.pdbx_seq_one_letter_code
_entity_poly.pdbx_strand_id
1 'polypeptide(L)'
;MDLDLDEDMQVNKSHIGSLIATWTGIPVDRLLESEKEKLLKMEDRLHERVIGQSDAIRSVSEAFRRTRAGLSDPNRPVGSFIFLGPTGVGKK
;
A
#
# COMPACT_ATOMS: atom_id res chain seq x y z
N MET A 1 -24.06 -37.37 -6.44
CA MET A 1 -23.26 -36.81 -5.33
C MET A 1 -22.10 -36.17 -6.06
N ASP A 2 -22.37 -35.00 -6.64
CA ASP A 2 -21.55 -34.37 -7.68
C ASP A 2 -21.31 -32.93 -7.28
N LEU A 3 -20.54 -32.80 -6.20
CA LEU A 3 -19.95 -31.54 -5.76
C LEU A 3 -18.47 -31.91 -5.61
N ASP A 4 -17.61 -31.32 -6.45
CA ASP A 4 -16.15 -31.09 -6.22
C ASP A 4 -15.27 -31.10 -7.49
N LEU A 5 -15.80 -31.04 -8.72
CA LEU A 5 -14.96 -30.98 -9.93
C LEU A 5 -14.78 -29.60 -10.58
N ASP A 6 -15.42 -28.53 -10.08
CA ASP A 6 -15.36 -27.19 -10.70
C ASP A 6 -14.47 -26.17 -9.98
N GLU A 7 -13.99 -26.43 -8.75
CA GLU A 7 -13.15 -25.44 -8.02
C GLU A 7 -11.70 -25.39 -8.52
N ASP A 8 -11.13 -26.52 -8.97
CA ASP A 8 -9.72 -26.60 -9.37
C ASP A 8 -9.41 -25.97 -10.75
N MET A 9 -10.44 -25.71 -11.57
CA MET A 9 -10.28 -25.06 -12.88
C MET A 9 -10.32 -23.52 -12.80
N GLN A 10 -10.54 -22.93 -11.62
CA GLN A 10 -10.68 -21.49 -11.47
C GLN A 10 -9.35 -20.82 -11.05
N VAL A 11 -8.86 -19.92 -11.91
CA VAL A 11 -7.73 -19.06 -11.57
C VAL A 11 -8.20 -17.96 -10.63
N ASN A 12 -7.82 -18.06 -9.36
CA ASN A 12 -8.12 -17.07 -8.34
C ASN A 12 -6.94 -16.08 -8.16
N LYS A 13 -7.17 -14.99 -7.41
CA LYS A 13 -6.15 -13.96 -7.17
C LYS A 13 -4.91 -14.54 -6.48
N SER A 14 -5.07 -15.52 -5.59
CA SER A 14 -3.97 -16.20 -4.90
C SER A 14 -3.06 -16.97 -5.86
N HIS A 15 -3.60 -17.63 -6.89
CA HIS A 15 -2.80 -18.32 -7.91
C HIS A 15 -1.90 -17.33 -8.67
N ILE A 16 -2.44 -16.17 -9.07
CA ILE A 16 -1.65 -15.12 -9.74
C ILE A 16 -0.63 -14.48 -8.78
N GLY A 17 -1.04 -14.22 -7.53
CA GLY A 17 -0.17 -13.64 -6.50
C GLY A 17 1.05 -14.51 -6.21
N SER A 18 0.89 -15.83 -6.09
CA SER A 18 1.99 -16.78 -5.86
C SER A 18 3.02 -16.76 -6.99
N LEU A 19 2.59 -16.70 -8.26
CA LEU A 19 3.50 -16.63 -9.39
C LEU A 19 4.35 -15.35 -9.36
N ILE A 20 3.71 -14.19 -9.12
CA ILE A 20 4.39 -12.89 -9.05
C ILE A 20 5.31 -12.83 -7.84
N ALA A 21 4.92 -13.42 -6.70
CA ALA A 21 5.73 -13.47 -5.49
C ALA A 21 7.03 -14.26 -5.70
N THR A 22 6.97 -15.42 -6.38
CA THR A 22 8.17 -16.21 -6.70
C THR A 22 9.16 -15.43 -7.56
N TRP A 23 8.68 -14.59 -8.47
CA TRP A 23 9.55 -13.80 -9.35
C TRP A 23 10.08 -12.51 -8.72
N THR A 24 9.30 -11.88 -7.84
CA THR A 24 9.63 -10.56 -7.28
C THR A 24 10.18 -10.62 -5.85
N GLY A 25 9.99 -11.74 -5.15
CA GLY A 25 10.27 -11.88 -3.71
C GLY A 25 9.29 -11.11 -2.81
N ILE A 26 8.23 -10.51 -3.37
CA ILE A 26 7.22 -9.78 -2.61
C ILE A 26 6.19 -10.80 -2.07
N PRO A 27 5.92 -10.85 -0.75
CA PRO A 27 4.97 -11.81 -0.17
C PRO A 27 3.58 -11.73 -0.81
N VAL A 28 2.96 -12.90 -1.07
CA VAL A 28 1.62 -13.01 -1.68
C VAL A 28 0.58 -12.21 -0.90
N ASP A 29 0.63 -12.24 0.43
CA ASP A 29 -0.28 -11.47 1.28
C ASP A 29 -0.21 -9.96 1.00
N ARG A 30 0.98 -9.43 0.68
CA ARG A 30 1.17 -8.02 0.30
C ARG A 30 0.69 -7.72 -1.13
N LEU A 31 0.69 -8.72 -2.00
CA LEU A 31 0.18 -8.62 -3.38
C LEU A 31 -1.35 -8.68 -3.41
N LEU A 32 -1.95 -9.47 -2.51
CA LEU A 32 -3.40 -9.64 -2.39
C LEU A 32 -4.06 -8.55 -1.54
N GLU A 33 -3.32 -7.90 -0.64
CA GLU A 33 -3.82 -6.78 0.17
C GLU A 33 -4.35 -5.67 -0.75
N SER A 34 -5.60 -5.27 -0.52
CA SER A 34 -6.23 -4.23 -1.31
C SER A 34 -5.54 -2.88 -1.09
N GLU A 35 -5.42 -2.08 -2.15
CA GLU A 35 -4.92 -0.69 -2.08
C GLU A 35 -5.67 0.15 -1.02
N LYS A 36 -6.98 -0.11 -0.85
CA LYS A 36 -7.79 0.55 0.18
C LYS A 36 -7.30 0.22 1.58
N GLU A 37 -6.98 -1.05 1.83
CA GLU A 37 -6.51 -1.52 3.13
C GLU A 37 -5.10 -1.04 3.45
N LYS A 38 -4.22 -1.00 2.43
CA LYS A 38 -2.89 -0.37 2.52
C LYS A 38 -2.98 1.09 2.97
N LEU A 39 -3.93 1.85 2.40
CA LEU A 39 -4.14 3.26 2.73
C LEU A 39 -4.75 3.48 4.12
N LEU A 40 -5.65 2.59 4.55
CA LEU A 40 -6.22 2.63 5.91
C LEU A 40 -5.13 2.41 6.97
N LYS A 41 -4.21 1.48 6.74
CA LYS A 41 -3.12 1.13 7.66
C LYS A 41 -1.82 1.91 7.40
N MET A 42 -1.83 2.90 6.51
CA MET A 42 -0.60 3.57 6.03
C MET A 42 0.16 4.26 7.17
N GLU A 43 -0.53 5.01 8.03
CA GLU A 43 0.11 5.74 9.14
C GLU A 43 0.76 4.77 10.14
N ASP A 44 0.03 3.74 10.55
CA ASP A 44 0.53 2.72 11.49
C ASP A 44 1.78 2.03 10.94
N ARG A 45 1.74 1.62 9.67
CA ARG A 45 2.87 0.97 8.99
C ARG A 45 4.08 1.89 8.81
N LEU A 46 3.85 3.19 8.64
CA LEU A 46 4.94 4.16 8.60
C LEU A 46 5.55 4.35 10.00
N HIS A 47 4.73 4.34 11.06
CA HIS A 47 5.19 4.41 12.44
C HIS A 47 6.01 3.19 12.89
N GLU A 48 5.79 2.01 12.30
CA GLU A 48 6.64 0.84 12.53
C GLU A 48 8.11 1.06 12.08
N ARG A 49 8.35 1.96 11.12
CA ARG A 49 9.66 2.18 10.49
C ARG A 49 10.25 3.56 10.78
N VAL A 50 9.40 4.53 11.10
CA VAL A 50 9.77 5.92 11.35
C VAL A 50 9.36 6.29 12.76
N ILE A 51 10.36 6.46 13.62
CA ILE A 51 10.17 6.86 15.01
C ILE A 51 9.94 8.37 15.06
N GLY A 52 8.84 8.79 15.71
CA GLY A 52 8.43 10.20 15.77
C GLY A 52 7.82 10.69 14.46
N GLN A 53 8.01 11.98 14.15
CA GLN A 53 7.58 12.59 12.87
C GLN A 53 6.07 12.44 12.56
N SER A 54 5.20 12.37 13.59
CA SER A 54 3.77 12.09 13.42
C SER A 54 3.06 13.08 12.48
N ASP A 55 3.44 14.35 12.49
CA ASP A 55 2.87 15.35 11.59
C ASP A 55 3.25 15.13 10.11
N ALA A 56 4.50 14.74 9.85
CA ALA A 56 4.94 14.42 8.49
C ALA A 56 4.23 13.17 7.96
N ILE A 57 4.14 12.12 8.79
CA ILE A 57 3.47 10.86 8.46
C ILE A 57 1.98 11.10 8.17
N ARG A 58 1.29 11.86 9.03
CA ARG A 58 -0.11 12.24 8.85
C ARG A 58 -0.34 13.02 7.57
N SER A 59 0.49 14.03 7.30
CA SER A 59 0.38 14.88 6.10
C SER A 59 0.52 14.09 4.80
N VAL A 60 1.49 13.19 4.74
CA VAL A 60 1.69 12.29 3.59
C VAL A 60 0.48 11.37 3.42
N SER A 61 0.05 10.71 4.50
CA SER A 61 -1.05 9.75 4.47
C SER A 61 -2.38 10.40 4.07
N GLU A 62 -2.63 11.64 4.50
CA GLU A 62 -3.80 12.42 4.09
C GLU A 62 -3.81 12.71 2.58
N ALA A 63 -2.69 13.13 2.00
CA ALA A 63 -2.60 13.42 0.57
C ALA A 63 -2.90 12.17 -0.29
N PHE A 64 -2.36 11.02 0.10
CA PHE A 64 -2.63 9.75 -0.57
C PHE A 64 -4.11 9.34 -0.45
N ARG A 65 -4.73 9.51 0.72
CA ARG A 65 -6.17 9.24 0.91
C ARG A 65 -7.05 10.16 0.07
N ARG A 66 -6.75 11.46 0.01
CA ARG A 66 -7.48 12.43 -0.84
C ARG A 66 -7.38 12.07 -2.32
N THR A 67 -6.19 11.68 -2.78
CA THR A 67 -5.99 11.27 -4.18
C THR A 67 -6.80 10.03 -4.49
N ARG A 68 -6.78 9.02 -3.60
CA ARG A 68 -7.53 7.78 -3.81
C ARG A 68 -9.04 8.00 -3.81
N ALA A 69 -9.52 8.95 -3.01
CA ALA A 69 -10.93 9.34 -2.93
C ALA A 69 -11.40 10.19 -4.11
N GLY A 70 -10.51 10.54 -5.05
CA GLY A 70 -10.85 11.43 -6.17
C GLY A 70 -11.05 12.88 -5.77
N LEU A 71 -10.58 13.27 -4.57
CA LEU A 71 -10.67 14.63 -4.04
C LEU A 71 -9.47 15.50 -4.45
N SER A 72 -8.62 14.99 -5.35
CA SER A 72 -7.39 15.66 -5.82
C SER A 72 -7.47 15.86 -7.33
N ASP A 73 -6.85 16.94 -7.83
CA ASP A 73 -6.80 17.26 -9.25
C ASP A 73 -6.02 16.17 -10.01
N PRO A 74 -6.62 15.49 -11.01
CA PRO A 74 -5.97 14.43 -11.76
C PRO A 74 -4.79 14.92 -12.61
N ASN A 75 -4.66 16.22 -12.86
CA ASN A 75 -3.56 16.81 -13.61
C ASN A 75 -2.37 17.23 -12.74
N ARG A 76 -2.43 16.94 -11.43
CA ARG A 76 -1.39 17.31 -10.46
C ARG A 76 -0.80 16.08 -9.78
N PRO A 77 0.44 16.18 -9.25
CA PRO A 77 1.01 15.12 -8.43
C PRO A 77 0.13 14.80 -7.21
N VAL A 78 0.14 13.53 -6.79
CA VAL A 78 -0.55 13.01 -5.58
C VAL A 78 -0.30 13.87 -4.34
N GLY A 79 0.93 14.38 -4.21
CA GLY A 79 1.32 15.36 -3.22
C GLY A 79 2.68 15.95 -3.57
N SER A 80 2.92 17.19 -3.13
CA SER A 80 4.22 17.85 -3.21
C SER A 80 4.70 18.10 -1.79
N PHE A 81 5.84 17.51 -1.44
CA PHE A 81 6.36 17.52 -0.07
C PHE A 81 7.79 18.05 -0.06
N ILE A 82 8.11 18.85 0.95
CA ILE A 82 9.46 19.30 1.26
C ILE A 82 9.80 18.83 2.67
N PHE A 83 10.74 17.90 2.80
CA PHE A 83 11.16 17.37 4.10
C PHE A 83 12.36 18.16 4.68
N LEU A 84 12.08 19.11 5.56
CA LEU A 84 13.07 19.97 6.24
C LEU A 84 13.53 19.39 7.59
N GLY A 85 14.73 19.78 8.07
CA GLY A 85 15.36 19.24 9.30
C GLY A 85 16.76 18.61 9.12
N PRO A 86 17.41 18.18 10.21
CA PRO A 86 18.78 17.63 10.19
C PRO A 86 18.86 16.25 9.51
N THR A 87 20.09 15.78 9.25
CA THR A 87 20.35 14.44 8.71
C THR A 87 20.04 13.36 9.75
N GLY A 88 19.72 12.14 9.29
CA GLY A 88 19.50 10.98 10.18
C GLY A 88 18.13 10.88 10.87
N VAL A 89 17.19 11.79 10.58
CA VAL A 89 15.84 11.79 11.23
C VAL A 89 14.76 11.00 10.46
N GLY A 90 15.15 10.16 9.50
CA GLY A 90 14.21 9.29 8.77
C GLY A 90 13.53 9.89 7.54
N LYS A 91 14.18 10.85 6.85
CA LYS A 91 13.65 11.47 5.61
C LYS A 91 13.98 10.73 4.30
N LYS A 92 14.93 9.79 4.34
CA LYS A 92 15.35 8.96 3.20
C LYS A 92 14.98 7.53 3.50
#